data_AF-A0A3B9ZWU5-F1
#
_entry.id   AF-A0A3B9ZWU5-F1
#
_cell.length_a   1.000
_cell.length_b   1.000
_cell.length_c   1.000
_cell.angle_alpha   90.00
_cell.angle_beta   90.00
_cell.angle_gamma   90.00
#
_symmetry.space_group_name_H-M   'P 1'
#
loop_
_entity.id
_entity.type
_entity.pdbx_description
1 polymer ?
#
loop_
_entity_poly.entity_id
_entity_poly.type
_entity_poly.pdbx_seq_one_letter_code
_entity_poly.pdbx_strand_id
1 'polypeptide(L)'
;MLIQPYTIFHFSLVISVLPTTASMYASTHALEIQHVTLDKDISNALDDLKKNKLKLASSDTLIRQATMALKLGNDRYKLGVITTLELLTAQTNYQDALLARLQYE
;
A
#
# COMPACT_ATOMS: atom_id res chain seq x y z
N MET A 1 36.61 25.40 58.90
CA MET A 1 35.58 24.35 58.80
C MET A 1 35.83 23.60 57.50
N LEU A 2 36.49 22.43 57.58
CA LEU A 2 36.95 21.64 56.42
C LEU A 2 35.77 20.81 55.88
N ILE A 3 35.32 21.12 54.66
CA ILE A 3 34.27 20.38 53.96
C ILE A 3 34.93 19.10 53.40
N GLN A 4 34.47 17.94 53.84
CA GLN A 4 35.05 16.63 53.50
C GLN A 4 34.96 16.36 51.98
N PRO A 5 36.06 15.95 51.32
CA PRO A 5 36.13 15.84 49.85
C PRO A 5 35.26 14.72 49.24
N TYR A 6 34.73 13.79 50.04
CA TYR A 6 33.97 12.63 49.55
C TYR A 6 32.54 12.97 49.07
N THR A 7 31.92 14.04 49.59
CA THR A 7 30.52 14.39 49.29
C THR A 7 30.34 14.99 47.90
N ILE A 8 31.37 15.62 47.34
CA ILE A 8 31.32 16.28 46.02
C ILE A 8 31.47 15.27 44.87
N PHE A 9 32.28 14.22 45.06
CA PHE A 9 32.54 13.22 44.02
C PHE A 9 31.32 12.32 43.71
N HIS A 10 30.55 11.93 44.72
CA HIS A 10 29.33 11.14 44.50
C HIS A 10 28.24 11.94 43.76
N PHE A 11 28.14 13.24 44.04
CA PHE A 11 27.13 14.11 43.42
C PHE A 11 27.45 14.42 41.94
N SER A 12 28.73 14.59 41.58
CA SER A 12 29.16 14.78 40.18
C SER A 12 28.95 13.53 39.31
N LEU A 13 29.16 12.32 39.86
CA LEU A 13 28.97 11.09 39.10
C LEU A 13 27.49 10.95 38.68
N VAL A 14 26.55 11.13 39.60
CA VAL A 14 25.10 11.02 39.36
C VAL A 14 24.61 12.01 38.29
N ILE A 15 25.08 13.27 38.33
CA ILE A 15 24.72 14.30 37.34
C ILE A 15 25.22 13.95 35.94
N SER A 16 26.36 13.27 35.81
CA SER A 16 26.92 12.89 34.51
C SER A 16 26.22 11.69 33.86
N VAL A 17 25.72 10.72 34.64
CA VAL A 17 25.03 9.52 34.10
C VAL A 17 23.53 9.73 33.84
N LEU A 18 22.88 10.65 34.56
CA LEU A 18 21.46 10.99 34.36
C LEU A 18 21.09 11.43 32.93
N PRO A 19 21.85 12.33 32.25
CA PRO A 19 21.58 12.69 30.86
C PRO A 19 21.87 11.54 29.89
N THR A 20 22.85 10.68 30.19
CA THR A 20 23.19 9.52 29.36
C THR A 20 22.10 8.46 29.42
N THR A 21 21.54 8.17 30.60
CA THR A 21 20.43 7.22 30.72
C THR A 21 19.17 7.78 30.09
N ALA A 22 18.83 9.06 30.30
CA ALA A 22 17.69 9.70 29.64
C ALA A 22 17.80 9.67 28.11
N SER A 23 18.99 9.93 27.56
CA SER A 23 19.26 9.83 26.12
C SER A 23 19.13 8.39 25.60
N MET A 24 19.57 7.38 26.37
CA MET A 24 19.37 5.97 26.03
C MET A 24 17.89 5.58 26.03
N TYR A 25 17.12 5.96 27.06
CA TYR A 25 15.68 5.68 27.12
C TYR A 25 14.91 6.32 25.96
N ALA A 26 15.23 7.57 25.63
CA ALA A 26 14.65 8.25 24.47
C ALA A 26 15.00 7.52 23.16
N SER A 27 16.25 7.04 23.02
CA SER A 27 16.70 6.29 21.85
C SER A 27 15.99 4.93 21.74
N THR A 28 15.82 4.19 22.83
CA THR A 28 15.07 2.92 22.83
C THR A 28 13.61 3.12 22.49
N HIS A 29 12.98 4.19 22.99
CA HIS A 29 11.60 4.52 22.63
C HIS A 29 11.47 4.91 21.15
N ALA A 30 12.42 5.67 20.61
CA ALA A 30 12.44 6.03 19.20
C ALA A 30 12.59 4.78 18.31
N LEU A 31 13.43 3.83 18.71
CA LEU A 31 13.57 2.54 18.03
C LEU A 31 12.28 1.73 18.07
N GLU A 32 11.62 1.64 19.22
CA GLU A 32 10.34 0.94 19.36
C GLU A 32 9.27 1.55 18.44
N ILE A 33 9.17 2.89 18.39
CA ILE A 33 8.25 3.58 17.50
C ILE A 33 8.59 3.29 16.03
N GLN A 34 9.87 3.27 15.66
CA GLN A 34 10.29 2.91 14.31
C GLN A 34 9.91 1.47 13.96
N HIS A 35 10.13 0.52 14.87
CA HIS A 35 9.73 -0.88 14.68
C HIS A 35 8.23 -1.01 14.45
N VAL A 36 7.41 -0.41 15.32
CA VAL A 36 5.94 -0.42 15.17
C VAL A 36 5.49 0.23 13.86
N THR A 37 6.17 1.30 13.43
CA THR A 37 5.86 1.97 12.16
C THR A 37 6.19 1.09 10.97
N LEU A 38 7.36 0.44 10.98
CA LEU A 38 7.77 -0.49 9.93
C LEU A 38 6.83 -1.69 9.84
N ASP A 39 6.45 -2.28 10.98
CA ASP A 39 5.51 -3.40 11.01
C ASP A 39 4.14 -2.99 10.44
N LYS A 40 3.68 -1.79 10.77
CA LYS A 40 2.45 -1.22 10.20
C LYS A 40 2.56 -1.00 8.70
N ASP A 41 3.67 -0.44 8.22
CA ASP A 41 3.88 -0.18 6.80
C ASP A 41 3.96 -1.48 6.00
N ILE A 42 4.62 -2.51 6.54
CA ILE A 42 4.65 -3.87 5.96
C ILE A 42 3.23 -4.45 5.90
N SER A 43 2.47 -4.36 7.00
CA SER A 43 1.08 -4.85 7.03
C SER A 43 0.21 -4.15 5.99
N ASN A 44 0.32 -2.82 5.87
CA ASN A 44 -0.42 -2.04 4.88
C ASN A 44 -0.04 -2.45 3.46
N ALA A 45 1.26 -2.59 3.17
CA ALA A 45 1.74 -3.01 1.86
C ALA A 45 1.26 -4.42 1.47
N LEU A 46 1.21 -5.36 2.42
CA LEU A 46 0.68 -6.70 2.19
C LEU A 46 -0.83 -6.68 1.90
N ASP A 47 -1.59 -5.88 2.64
CA ASP A 47 -3.02 -5.71 2.42
C ASP A 47 -3.32 -5.05 1.07
N ASP A 48 -2.55 -4.04 0.68
CA ASP A 48 -2.70 -3.37 -0.60
C ASP A 48 -2.32 -4.29 -1.76
N LEU A 49 -1.26 -5.10 -1.60
CA LEU A 49 -0.89 -6.15 -2.57
C LEU A 49 -2.02 -7.17 -2.72
N LYS A 50 -2.63 -7.62 -1.62
CA LYS A 50 -3.77 -8.54 -1.65
C LYS A 50 -4.97 -7.93 -2.36
N LYS A 51 -5.32 -6.68 -2.05
CA LYS A 51 -6.42 -5.95 -2.73
C LYS A 51 -6.14 -5.79 -4.22
N ASN A 52 -4.92 -5.42 -4.60
CA ASN A 52 -4.55 -5.23 -6.00
C ASN A 52 -4.62 -6.55 -6.78
N LYS A 53 -4.18 -7.68 -6.18
CA LYS A 53 -4.36 -9.01 -6.78
C LYS A 53 -5.83 -9.36 -7.02
N LEU A 54 -6.71 -9.08 -6.06
CA LEU A 54 -8.15 -9.33 -6.21
C LEU A 54 -8.76 -8.43 -7.31
N LYS A 55 -8.35 -7.17 -7.37
CA LYS A 55 -8.77 -6.23 -8.41
C LYS A 55 -8.29 -6.69 -9.79
N LEU A 56 -7.04 -7.13 -9.91
CA LEU A 56 -6.48 -7.67 -11.16
C LEU A 56 -7.28 -8.87 -11.66
N ALA A 57 -7.54 -9.86 -10.79
CA ALA A 57 -8.36 -11.02 -11.15
C ALA A 57 -9.81 -10.66 -11.54
N SER A 58 -10.37 -9.62 -10.92
CA SER A 58 -11.68 -9.09 -11.28
C SER A 58 -11.65 -8.42 -12.65
N SER A 59 -10.63 -7.61 -12.93
CA SER A 59 -10.41 -6.99 -14.25
C SER A 59 -10.23 -8.02 -15.36
N ASP A 60 -9.49 -9.09 -15.11
CA ASP A 60 -9.36 -10.21 -16.06
C ASP A 60 -10.73 -10.84 -16.40
N THR A 61 -11.62 -10.92 -15.40
CA THR A 61 -12.99 -11.41 -15.62
C THR A 61 -13.82 -10.43 -16.45
N LEU A 62 -13.71 -9.12 -16.18
CA LEU A 62 -14.38 -8.09 -16.97
C LEU A 62 -13.91 -8.08 -18.42
N ILE A 63 -12.61 -8.23 -18.66
CA ILE A 63 -12.06 -8.34 -20.02
C ILE A 63 -12.66 -9.54 -20.74
N ARG A 64 -12.67 -10.73 -20.11
CA ARG A 64 -13.27 -11.93 -20.73
C ARG A 64 -14.74 -11.70 -21.10
N GLN A 65 -15.52 -11.07 -20.21
CA GLN A 65 -16.92 -10.75 -20.48
C GLN A 65 -17.06 -9.76 -21.65
N ALA A 66 -16.26 -8.70 -21.66
CA ALA A 66 -16.27 -7.71 -22.73
C ALA A 66 -15.80 -8.30 -24.07
N THR A 67 -14.82 -9.21 -24.07
CA THR A 67 -14.39 -9.96 -25.26
C THR A 67 -15.53 -10.80 -25.83
N MET A 68 -16.25 -11.54 -24.98
CA MET A 68 -17.40 -12.34 -25.44
C MET A 68 -18.52 -11.45 -25.98
N ALA A 69 -18.80 -10.33 -25.32
CA ALA A 69 -19.80 -9.36 -25.76
C ALA A 69 -19.42 -8.74 -27.12
N LEU A 70 -18.15 -8.35 -27.30
CA LEU A 70 -17.64 -7.84 -28.56
C LEU A 70 -17.72 -8.89 -29.67
N LYS A 71 -17.37 -10.15 -29.39
CA LYS A 71 -17.50 -11.24 -30.36
C LYS A 71 -18.96 -11.41 -30.80
N LEU A 72 -19.88 -11.49 -29.84
CA LEU A 72 -21.32 -11.59 -30.13
C LEU A 72 -21.84 -10.37 -30.91
N GLY A 73 -21.39 -9.17 -30.56
CA GLY A 73 -21.72 -7.94 -31.27
C GLY A 73 -21.24 -7.98 -32.72
N ASN A 74 -20.01 -8.41 -32.98
CA ASN A 74 -19.50 -8.60 -34.33
C ASN A 74 -20.34 -9.60 -35.14
N ASP A 75 -20.69 -10.73 -34.52
CA ASP A 75 -21.49 -11.77 -35.17
C ASP A 75 -22.89 -11.22 -35.52
N ARG A 76 -23.55 -10.51 -34.60
CA ARG A 76 -24.85 -9.87 -34.82
C ARG A 76 -24.82 -8.74 -35.84
N TYR A 77 -23.75 -7.93 -35.84
CA TYR A 77 -23.59 -6.83 -36.80
C TYR A 77 -23.45 -7.36 -38.23
N LYS A 78 -22.66 -8.42 -38.43
CA LYS A 78 -22.55 -9.11 -39.74
C LYS A 78 -23.88 -9.65 -40.24
N LEU A 79 -24.75 -10.07 -39.32
CA LEU A 79 -26.10 -10.53 -39.62
C LEU A 79 -27.12 -9.38 -39.78
N GLY A 80 -26.71 -8.12 -39.61
CA GLY A 80 -27.59 -6.95 -39.70
C GLY A 80 -28.57 -6.81 -38.52
N VAL A 81 -28.35 -7.53 -37.42
CA VAL A 81 -29.26 -7.56 -36.25
C VAL A 81 -29.05 -6.35 -35.34
N ILE A 82 -27.83 -5.80 -35.31
CA ILE A 82 -27.48 -4.60 -34.55
C ILE A 82 -26.87 -3.55 -35.46
N THR A 83 -26.87 -2.31 -34.98
CA THR A 83 -26.30 -1.15 -35.66
C THR A 83 -24.79 -1.01 -35.44
N THR A 84 -24.15 -0.16 -36.24
CA THR A 84 -22.74 0.21 -36.04
C THR A 84 -22.51 0.87 -34.69
N LEU A 85 -23.48 1.63 -34.17
CA LEU A 85 -23.38 2.27 -32.86
C LEU A 85 -23.27 1.24 -31.74
N GLU A 86 -24.11 0.19 -31.75
CA GLU A 86 -24.07 -0.88 -30.76
C GLU A 86 -22.78 -1.70 -30.83
N LEU A 87 -22.26 -1.94 -32.05
CA LEU A 87 -20.95 -2.56 -32.23
C LEU A 87 -19.83 -1.69 -31.64
N LEU A 88 -19.86 -0.37 -31.91
CA LEU A 88 -18.89 0.58 -31.36
C LEU A 88 -18.95 0.61 -29.84
N THR A 89 -20.14 0.61 -29.24
CA THR A 89 -20.29 0.50 -27.78
C THR A 89 -19.65 -0.77 -27.23
N ALA A 90 -19.83 -1.92 -27.88
CA ALA A 90 -19.18 -3.16 -27.45
C ALA A 90 -17.64 -3.10 -27.57
N GLN A 91 -17.12 -2.44 -28.61
CA GLN A 91 -15.69 -2.20 -28.78
C GLN A 91 -15.14 -1.28 -27.69
N THR A 92 -15.82 -0.17 -27.41
CA THR A 92 -15.43 0.76 -26.34
C THR A 92 -15.42 0.07 -24.99
N ASN A 93 -16.46 -0.70 -24.66
CA ASN A 93 -16.51 -1.45 -23.40
C ASN A 93 -15.34 -2.45 -23.24
N TYR A 94 -14.91 -3.08 -24.34
CA TYR A 94 -13.73 -3.93 -24.33
C TYR A 94 -12.44 -3.15 -24.08
N GLN A 95 -12.28 -1.98 -24.71
CA GLN A 95 -11.12 -1.12 -24.48
C GLN A 95 -11.08 -0.55 -23.06
N ASP A 96 -12.23 -0.13 -22.53
CA ASP A 96 -12.34 0.36 -21.15
C ASP A 96 -11.97 -0.74 -20.14
N ALA A 97 -12.36 -1.99 -20.39
CA ALA A 97 -11.97 -3.13 -19.56
C ALA A 97 -10.45 -3.38 -19.61
N LEU A 98 -9.81 -3.26 -20.78
CA LEU A 98 -8.36 -3.35 -20.91
C LEU A 98 -7.64 -2.22 -20.17
N LEU A 99 -8.11 -0.98 -20.32
CA LEU A 99 -7.55 0.19 -19.62
C LEU A 99 -7.70 0.05 -18.10
N ALA A 100 -8.83 -0.47 -17.61
CA ALA A 100 -9.05 -0.71 -16.19
C ALA A 100 -8.08 -1.76 -15.61
N ARG A 101 -7.66 -2.77 -16.40
CA ARG A 101 -6.66 -3.75 -15.97
C ARG A 101 -5.27 -3.13 -15.80
N LEU A 102 -4.88 -2.22 -16.70
CA LEU A 102 -3.57 -1.53 -16.62
C LEU A 102 -3.41 -0.68 -15.34
N GLN A 103 -4.50 -0.27 -14.69
CA GLN A 103 -4.44 0.46 -13.42
C GLN A 103 -4.00 -0.40 -12.23
N TYR A 104 -3.95 -1.72 -12.41
CA TYR A 104 -3.58 -2.68 -11.36
C TYR A 104 -2.29 -3.46 -11.67
N GLU A 105 -1.66 -3.17 -12.81
CA GLU A 105 -0.29 -3.62 -13.16
C GLU A 105 0.75 -2.65 -12.58
#